data_AF-A0A7Z9WN70-F1
#
_entry.id   AF-A0A7Z9WN70-F1
#
_cell.length_a   1.000
_cell.length_b   1.000
_cell.length_c   1.000
_cell.angle_alpha   90.00
_cell.angle_beta   90.00
_cell.angle_gamma   90.00
#
_symmetry.space_group_name_H-M   'P 1'
#
loop_
_entity.id
_entity.type
_entity.pdbx_description
1 polymer ?
#
loop_
_entity_poly.entity_id
_entity_poly.type
_entity_poly.pdbx_seq_one_letter_code
_entity_poly.pdbx_strand_id
1 'polypeptide(L)'
;LPKKEAMALRRELMKLQRNLEGLRNMERLPGLLFIIDPTVEENAVHEARLMEIPIVGLIDTNCDPDLVDYPIPGNDDAIKATKLITSRIADAVLEGREGAQAQAAAMMEEEKVKREVEVEAEAEAEAETAEAEAMAAVDAEVEAEAEGEEQEELA
;
A
#
# COMPACT_ATOMS: atom_id res chain seq x y z
N LEU A 1 -34.04 -27.25 14.89
CA LEU A 1 -34.56 -26.25 15.84
C LEU A 1 -36.08 -26.20 15.81
N PRO A 2 -36.75 -25.98 16.95
CA PRO A 2 -38.16 -25.61 17.03
C PRO A 2 -38.53 -24.48 16.06
N LYS A 3 -39.70 -24.55 15.42
CA LYS A 3 -40.14 -23.55 14.41
C LYS A 3 -40.12 -22.11 14.94
N LYS A 4 -40.43 -21.90 16.23
CA LYS A 4 -40.43 -20.58 16.88
C LYS A 4 -39.01 -19.99 16.98
N GLU A 5 -38.05 -20.79 17.43
CA GLU A 5 -36.64 -20.38 17.54
C GLU A 5 -36.03 -20.13 16.16
N ALA A 6 -36.32 -21.00 15.19
CA ALA A 6 -35.89 -20.81 13.81
C ALA A 6 -36.42 -19.50 13.20
N MET A 7 -37.65 -19.08 13.55
CA MET A 7 -38.20 -17.79 13.11
C MET A 7 -37.56 -16.61 13.84
N ALA A 8 -37.24 -16.73 15.13
CA ALA A 8 -36.53 -15.69 15.88
C ALA A 8 -35.13 -15.44 15.30
N LEU A 9 -34.36 -16.52 15.07
CA LEU A 9 -33.04 -16.47 14.44
C LEU A 9 -33.07 -15.87 13.04
N ARG A 10 -34.10 -16.17 12.24
CA ARG A 10 -34.26 -15.55 10.91
C ARG A 10 -34.53 -14.05 10.99
N ARG A 11 -35.31 -13.59 11.97
CA ARG A 11 -35.56 -12.15 12.18
C ARG A 11 -34.30 -11.44 12.62
N GLU A 12 -33.54 -12.05 13.52
CA GLU A 12 -32.26 -11.53 13.98
C GLU A 12 -31.25 -11.46 12.84
N LEU A 13 -31.13 -12.54 12.05
CA LEU A 13 -30.28 -12.58 10.87
C LEU A 13 -30.66 -11.49 9.85
N MET A 14 -31.95 -11.30 9.57
CA MET A 14 -32.40 -10.21 8.67
C MET A 14 -32.05 -8.82 9.22
N LYS A 15 -32.16 -8.61 10.54
CA LYS A 15 -31.80 -7.33 11.18
C LYS A 15 -30.29 -7.09 11.08
N LEU A 16 -29.48 -8.11 11.35
CA LEU A 16 -28.03 -8.03 11.26
C LEU A 16 -27.58 -7.78 9.82
N GLN A 17 -28.11 -8.52 8.85
CA GLN A 17 -27.82 -8.29 7.42
C GLN A 17 -28.19 -6.87 7.01
N ARG A 18 -29.38 -6.37 7.35
CA ARG A 18 -29.80 -5.01 6.97
C ARG A 18 -28.83 -3.94 7.47
N ASN A 19 -28.28 -4.10 8.66
CA ASN A 19 -27.48 -3.05 9.30
C ASN A 19 -25.98 -3.21 9.08
N LEU A 20 -25.47 -4.43 8.90
CA LEU A 20 -24.03 -4.74 8.92
C LEU A 20 -23.49 -5.33 7.62
N GLU A 21 -24.32 -5.59 6.60
CA GLU A 21 -23.84 -6.21 5.35
C GLU A 21 -22.70 -5.40 4.70
N GLY A 22 -22.79 -4.06 4.73
CA GLY A 22 -21.78 -3.18 4.15
C GLY A 22 -20.43 -3.17 4.88
N LEU A 23 -20.41 -3.49 6.17
CA LEU A 23 -19.19 -3.50 7.00
C LEU A 23 -18.63 -4.92 7.20
N ARG A 24 -19.39 -5.94 6.78
CA ARG A 24 -19.07 -7.36 7.06
C ARG A 24 -17.69 -7.79 6.58
N ASN A 25 -17.22 -7.23 5.48
CA ASN A 25 -15.94 -7.60 4.85
C ASN A 25 -14.78 -6.68 5.27
N MET A 26 -14.98 -5.78 6.23
CA MET A 26 -13.93 -4.87 6.70
C MET A 26 -13.08 -5.54 7.78
N GLU A 27 -11.80 -5.77 7.49
CA GLU A 27 -10.81 -6.31 8.44
C GLU A 27 -10.07 -5.21 9.21
N ARG A 28 -10.03 -4.00 8.65
CA ARG A 28 -9.33 -2.83 9.20
C ARG A 28 -10.22 -1.60 9.16
N LEU A 29 -9.86 -0.60 9.97
CA LEU A 29 -10.50 0.71 9.94
C LEU A 29 -10.34 1.35 8.55
N PRO A 30 -11.36 2.11 8.09
CA PRO A 30 -11.29 2.77 6.80
C PRO A 30 -10.26 3.90 6.85
N GLY A 31 -9.50 4.06 5.76
CA GLY A 31 -8.52 5.15 5.65
C GLY A 31 -9.13 6.49 5.22
N LEU A 32 -10.39 6.48 4.78
CA LEU A 32 -11.14 7.64 4.34
C LEU A 32 -12.64 7.29 4.36
N LEU A 33 -13.48 8.26 4.69
CA LEU A 33 -14.93 8.13 4.63
C LEU A 33 -15.52 9.06 3.58
N PHE A 34 -16.46 8.53 2.79
CA PHE A 34 -17.28 9.32 1.89
C PHE A 34 -18.69 9.43 2.47
N ILE A 35 -19.13 10.66 2.77
CA ILE A 35 -20.41 10.96 3.43
C ILE A 35 -21.28 11.81 2.49
N ILE A 36 -22.57 11.51 2.44
CA ILE A 36 -23.57 12.31 1.74
C ILE A 36 -24.42 12.98 2.81
N ASP A 37 -24.63 14.28 2.70
CA ASP A 37 -25.35 15.08 3.69
C ASP A 37 -24.78 14.95 5.13
N PRO A 38 -23.66 15.65 5.42
CA PRO A 38 -23.06 15.69 6.75
C PRO A 38 -24.00 16.15 7.87
N THR A 39 -25.05 16.90 7.55
CA THR A 39 -26.01 17.41 8.56
C THR A 39 -26.93 16.30 9.05
N VAL A 40 -27.39 15.43 8.14
CA VAL A 40 -28.18 14.25 8.51
C VAL A 40 -27.30 13.17 9.14
N GLU A 41 -26.06 13.02 8.67
CA GLU A 41 -25.13 11.98 9.13
C GLU A 41 -24.15 12.48 10.21
N GLU A 42 -24.63 13.28 11.17
CA GLU A 42 -23.80 13.93 12.20
C GLU A 42 -22.96 12.94 13.03
N ASN A 43 -23.50 11.75 13.30
CA ASN A 43 -22.81 10.71 14.08
C ASN A 43 -21.61 10.16 13.30
N ALA A 44 -21.76 9.94 11.99
CA ALA A 44 -20.68 9.44 11.14
C ALA A 44 -19.54 10.46 11.06
N VAL A 45 -19.88 11.75 10.93
CA VAL A 45 -18.89 12.85 10.95
C VAL A 45 -18.18 12.93 12.29
N HIS A 46 -18.92 12.82 13.40
CA HIS A 46 -18.36 12.88 14.75
C HIS A 46 -17.41 11.72 15.04
N GLU A 47 -17.82 10.49 14.72
CA GLU A 47 -17.01 9.28 14.89
C GLU A 47 -15.76 9.31 14.00
N ALA A 48 -15.90 9.75 12.73
CA ALA A 48 -14.79 9.90 11.81
C ALA A 48 -13.73 10.87 12.35
N ARG A 49 -14.17 12.04 12.85
CA ARG A 49 -13.27 13.03 13.47
C ARG A 49 -12.59 12.50 14.71
N LEU A 50 -13.31 11.76 15.56
CA LEU A 50 -12.73 11.15 16.76
C LEU A 50 -11.65 10.12 16.43
N MET A 51 -11.85 9.36 15.35
CA MET A 51 -10.89 8.37 14.87
C MET A 51 -9.81 8.95 13.93
N GLU A 52 -9.81 10.28 13.72
CA GLU A 52 -8.89 10.98 12.80
C GLU A 52 -8.94 10.46 11.35
N ILE A 53 -10.13 10.02 10.91
CA ILE A 53 -10.36 9.52 9.56
C ILE A 53 -10.77 10.69 8.66
N PRO A 54 -10.07 10.96 7.54
CA PRO A 54 -10.40 12.05 6.65
C PRO A 54 -11.74 11.83 5.96
N ILE A 55 -12.49 12.93 5.78
CA ILE A 55 -13.87 12.91 5.28
C ILE A 55 -13.93 13.63 3.93
N VAL A 56 -14.49 12.94 2.94
CA VAL A 56 -14.95 13.52 1.67
C VAL A 56 -16.47 13.60 1.73
N GLY A 57 -17.05 14.77 1.49
CA GLY A 57 -18.47 15.00 1.73
C GLY A 57 -19.17 15.69 0.57
N LEU A 58 -20.38 15.24 0.23
CA LEU A 58 -21.28 16.00 -0.64
C LEU A 58 -22.04 17.05 0.19
N ILE A 59 -21.86 18.33 -0.13
CA ILE A 59 -22.36 19.46 0.64
C ILE A 59 -23.39 20.24 -0.17
N ASP A 60 -24.60 20.36 0.36
CA ASP A 60 -25.64 21.24 -0.16
C ASP A 60 -25.73 22.55 0.65
N THR A 61 -26.63 23.45 0.26
CA THR A 61 -26.81 24.80 0.82
C THR A 61 -27.09 24.87 2.32
N ASN A 62 -27.52 23.78 2.94
CA ASN A 62 -27.86 23.68 4.36
C ASN A 62 -26.72 23.11 5.23
N CYS A 63 -25.63 22.63 4.63
CA CYS A 63 -24.52 21.98 5.33
C CYS A 63 -23.35 22.95 5.59
N ASP A 64 -22.72 22.82 6.75
CA ASP A 64 -21.50 23.55 7.09
C ASP A 64 -20.27 22.87 6.46
N PRO A 65 -19.53 23.54 5.54
CA PRO A 65 -18.36 22.95 4.89
C PRO A 65 -17.20 22.69 5.85
N ASP A 66 -17.15 23.33 7.02
CA ASP A 66 -16.06 23.16 7.98
C ASP A 66 -16.09 21.80 8.67
N LEU A 67 -17.17 21.02 8.50
CA LEU A 67 -17.33 19.67 9.04
C LEU A 67 -16.55 18.61 8.23
N VAL A 68 -16.16 18.91 6.99
CA VAL A 68 -15.62 17.97 6.02
C VAL A 68 -14.24 18.44 5.52
N ASP A 69 -13.26 17.53 5.40
CA ASP A 69 -11.91 17.89 4.93
C ASP A 69 -11.88 18.19 3.43
N TYR A 70 -12.62 17.41 2.64
CA TYR A 70 -12.73 17.56 1.19
C TYR A 70 -14.20 17.76 0.78
N PRO A 71 -14.70 19.00 0.82
CA PRO A 71 -16.07 19.32 0.48
C PRO A 71 -16.29 19.30 -1.04
N ILE A 72 -17.32 18.57 -1.48
CA ILE A 72 -17.81 18.56 -2.86
C ILE A 72 -19.15 19.30 -2.87
N PRO A 73 -19.26 20.49 -3.46
CA PRO A 73 -20.53 21.19 -3.53
C PRO A 73 -21.48 20.47 -4.50
N GLY A 74 -22.70 20.20 -4.08
CA GLY A 74 -23.71 19.56 -4.91
C GLY A 74 -25.03 19.35 -4.19
N ASN A 75 -26.02 18.85 -4.95
CA ASN A 75 -27.36 18.59 -4.42
C ASN A 75 -27.45 17.13 -3.95
N ASP A 76 -27.75 16.92 -2.68
CA ASP A 76 -27.92 15.64 -2.00
C ASP A 76 -29.37 15.11 -2.01
N ASP A 77 -30.37 16.00 -2.03
CA ASP A 77 -31.80 15.66 -2.16
C ASP A 77 -32.13 14.93 -3.47
N ALA A 78 -31.42 15.25 -4.55
CA ALA A 78 -31.72 14.72 -5.87
C ALA A 78 -31.03 13.37 -6.11
N ILE A 79 -31.81 12.28 -6.15
CA ILE A 79 -31.34 10.91 -6.46
C ILE A 79 -30.42 10.86 -7.70
N LYS A 80 -30.74 11.64 -8.74
CA LYS A 80 -29.91 11.69 -9.97
C LYS A 80 -28.53 12.31 -9.71
N ALA A 81 -28.46 13.36 -8.91
CA ALA A 81 -27.21 14.02 -8.55
C ALA A 81 -26.38 13.11 -7.64
N THR A 82 -26.98 12.58 -6.57
CA THR A 82 -26.32 11.64 -5.65
C THR A 82 -25.79 10.41 -6.40
N LYS A 83 -26.59 9.83 -7.30
CA LYS A 83 -26.15 8.69 -8.14
C LYS A 83 -24.99 9.06 -9.07
N LEU A 84 -25.00 10.25 -9.66
CA LEU A 84 -23.92 10.72 -10.54
C LEU A 84 -22.61 10.91 -9.77
N ILE A 85 -22.68 11.55 -8.61
CA ILE A 85 -21.49 11.80 -7.79
C ILE A 85 -20.93 10.49 -7.24
N THR A 86 -21.78 9.64 -6.65
CA THR A 86 -21.37 8.33 -6.13
C THR A 86 -20.77 7.44 -7.21
N SER A 87 -21.34 7.41 -8.43
CA SER A 87 -20.77 6.61 -9.52
C SER A 87 -19.38 7.12 -9.92
N ARG A 88 -19.19 8.44 -10.01
CA ARG A 88 -17.90 9.03 -10.34
C ARG A 88 -16.84 8.75 -9.28
N ILE A 89 -17.21 8.77 -8.01
CA ILE A 89 -16.32 8.42 -6.91
C ILE A 89 -15.98 6.93 -6.96
N ALA A 90 -16.95 6.06 -7.26
CA ALA A 90 -16.69 4.63 -7.44
C ALA A 90 -15.70 4.37 -8.58
N ASP A 91 -15.88 5.04 -9.72
CA ASP A 91 -14.96 4.96 -10.86
C ASP A 91 -13.55 5.42 -10.46
N ALA A 92 -13.43 6.56 -9.76
CA ALA A 92 -12.15 7.08 -9.28
C ALA A 92 -11.45 6.13 -8.29
N VAL A 93 -12.20 5.45 -7.42
CA VAL A 93 -11.65 4.44 -6.49
C VAL A 93 -11.14 3.22 -7.25
N LEU A 94 -11.84 2.79 -8.31
CA LEU A 94 -11.41 1.69 -9.16
C LEU A 94 -10.13 2.05 -9.93
N GLU A 95 -10.11 3.20 -10.59
CA GLU A 95 -8.94 3.73 -11.30
C GLU A 95 -7.74 3.89 -10.36
N GLY A 96 -7.96 4.45 -9.16
CA GLY A 96 -6.91 4.61 -8.15
C GLY A 96 -6.35 3.27 -7.67
N ARG A 97 -7.19 2.23 -7.56
CA ARG A 97 -6.74 0.88 -7.18
C ARG A 97 -5.88 0.24 -8.28
N GLU A 98 -6.27 0.39 -9.54
CA GLU A 98 -5.50 -0.10 -10.69
C GLU A 98 -4.16 0.63 -10.81
N GLY A 99 -4.16 1.96 -10.67
CA GLY A 99 -2.96 2.79 -10.69
C GLY A 99 -1.98 2.44 -9.56
N ALA A 100 -2.49 2.21 -8.33
CA ALA A 100 -1.66 1.80 -7.20
C ALA A 100 -1.01 0.42 -7.41
N GLN A 101 -1.72 -0.52 -8.05
CA GLN A 101 -1.16 -1.83 -8.39
C GLN A 101 -0.08 -1.72 -9.46
N ALA A 102 -0.29 -0.87 -10.48
CA ALA A 102 0.71 -0.61 -11.52
C ALA A 102 1.96 0.09 -10.97
N GLN A 103 1.80 1.05 -10.06
CA GLN A 103 2.92 1.72 -9.38
C GLN A 103 3.66 0.77 -8.44
N ALA A 104 2.96 -0.06 -7.68
CA ALA A 104 3.59 -1.06 -6.83
C ALA A 104 4.39 -2.08 -7.66
N ALA A 105 3.87 -2.50 -8.82
CA ALA A 105 4.60 -3.36 -9.75
C ALA A 105 5.83 -2.66 -10.34
N ALA A 106 5.70 -1.40 -10.76
CA ALA A 106 6.82 -0.62 -11.28
C ALA A 106 7.90 -0.37 -10.22
N MET A 107 7.52 -0.09 -8.97
CA MET A 107 8.45 0.06 -7.86
C MET A 107 9.16 -1.26 -7.53
N MET A 108 8.46 -2.39 -7.57
CA MET A 108 9.09 -3.72 -7.42
C MET A 108 10.05 -4.05 -8.57
N GLU A 109 9.72 -3.64 -9.80
CA GLU A 109 10.61 -3.77 -10.96
C GLU A 109 11.86 -2.89 -10.78
N GLU A 110 11.71 -1.63 -10.38
CA GLU A 110 12.84 -0.73 -10.10
C GLU A 110 13.70 -1.20 -8.92
N GLU A 111 13.09 -1.77 -7.87
CA GLU A 111 13.84 -2.35 -6.73
C GLU A 111 14.60 -3.61 -7.16
N LYS A 112 14.03 -4.45 -8.02
CA LYS A 112 14.73 -5.60 -8.59
C LYS A 112 15.88 -5.18 -9.48
N VAL A 113 15.68 -4.20 -10.35
CA VAL A 113 16.74 -3.68 -11.23
C VAL A 113 17.86 -3.06 -10.39
N LYS A 114 17.55 -2.29 -9.34
CA LYS A 114 18.58 -1.77 -8.42
C LYS A 114 19.34 -2.88 -7.71
N ARG A 115 18.63 -3.91 -7.24
CA ARG A 115 19.24 -5.05 -6.57
C ARG A 115 20.10 -5.89 -7.50
N GLU A 116 19.70 -6.07 -8.76
CA GLU A 116 20.50 -6.77 -9.77
C GLU A 116 21.77 -5.98 -10.12
N VAL A 117 21.66 -4.65 -10.24
CA VAL A 117 22.82 -3.78 -10.47
C VAL A 117 23.77 -3.74 -9.26
N GLU A 118 23.26 -3.75 -8.03
CA GLU A 118 24.08 -3.85 -6.81
C GLU A 118 24.79 -5.20 -6.71
N VAL A 119 24.10 -6.30 -7.07
CA VAL A 119 24.70 -7.65 -7.06
C VAL A 119 25.74 -7.83 -8.15
N GLU A 120 25.54 -7.26 -9.35
CA GLU A 120 26.57 -7.27 -10.40
C GLU A 120 27.78 -6.42 -10.01
N ALA A 121 27.58 -5.26 -9.37
CA ALA A 121 28.66 -4.41 -8.90
C ALA A 121 29.47 -5.05 -7.74
N GLU A 122 28.81 -5.74 -6.82
CA GLU A 122 29.48 -6.51 -5.77
C GLU A 122 30.25 -7.70 -6.33
N ALA A 123 29.71 -8.38 -7.35
CA ALA A 123 30.40 -9.50 -8.01
C ALA A 123 31.62 -9.05 -8.84
N GLU A 124 31.55 -7.90 -9.51
CA GLU A 124 32.72 -7.31 -10.20
C GLU A 124 33.80 -6.87 -9.21
N ALA A 125 33.41 -6.29 -8.06
CA ALA A 125 34.36 -5.91 -7.01
C ALA A 125 35.04 -7.14 -6.37
N GLU A 126 34.30 -8.21 -6.10
CA GLU A 126 34.90 -9.47 -5.61
C GLU A 126 35.84 -10.10 -6.64
N ALA A 127 35.49 -10.07 -7.93
CA ALA A 127 36.35 -10.58 -9.00
C ALA A 127 37.65 -9.77 -9.14
N GLU A 128 37.58 -8.44 -9.03
CA GLU A 128 38.75 -7.56 -9.12
C GLU A 128 39.68 -7.73 -7.90
N THR A 129 39.12 -7.95 -6.71
CA THR A 129 39.92 -8.29 -5.51
C THR A 129 40.56 -9.67 -5.59
N ALA A 130 39.86 -10.66 -6.15
CA ALA A 130 40.40 -12.01 -6.34
C ALA A 130 41.52 -12.05 -7.40
N GLU A 131 41.41 -11.26 -8.47
CA GLU A 131 42.49 -11.09 -9.45
C GLU A 131 43.69 -10.37 -8.85
N ALA A 132 43.49 -9.36 -8.00
CA ALA A 132 44.57 -8.66 -7.31
C ALA A 132 45.31 -9.56 -6.29
N GLU A 133 44.58 -10.41 -5.55
CA GLU A 133 45.17 -11.39 -4.63
C GLU A 133 45.90 -12.51 -5.38
N ALA A 134 45.39 -12.96 -6.52
CA ALA A 134 46.07 -13.95 -7.36
C ALA A 134 47.36 -13.38 -7.98
N MET A 135 47.37 -12.12 -8.42
CA MET A 135 48.57 -11.49 -8.97
C MET A 135 49.64 -11.25 -7.89
N ALA A 136 49.23 -10.92 -6.65
CA ALA A 136 50.14 -10.80 -5.51
C ALA A 136 50.73 -12.15 -5.04
N ALA A 137 49.98 -13.25 -5.17
CA ALA A 137 50.48 -14.59 -4.86
C ALA A 137 51.50 -15.09 -5.91
N VAL A 138 51.32 -14.72 -7.18
CA VAL A 138 52.27 -15.05 -8.24
C VAL A 138 53.57 -14.25 -8.11
N ASP A 139 53.51 -12.97 -7.72
CA ASP A 139 54.72 -12.17 -7.43
C ASP A 139 55.50 -12.72 -6.21
N ALA A 140 54.81 -13.24 -5.20
CA ALA A 140 55.44 -13.85 -4.02
C ALA A 140 56.12 -15.21 -4.33
N GLU A 141 55.61 -15.98 -5.28
CA GLU A 141 56.27 -17.22 -5.73
C GLU A 141 57.48 -16.93 -6.63
N VAL A 142 57.47 -15.85 -7.42
CA VAL A 142 58.63 -15.42 -8.24
C VAL A 142 59.77 -14.87 -7.38
N GLU A 143 59.49 -14.22 -6.23
CA GLU A 143 60.53 -13.83 -5.26
C GLU A 143 61.13 -15.03 -4.50
N ALA A 144 60.37 -16.10 -4.28
CA ALA A 144 60.85 -17.30 -3.59
C ALA A 144 61.80 -18.18 -4.43
N GLU A 145 61.65 -18.18 -5.77
CA GLU A 145 62.60 -18.85 -6.66
C GLU A 145 63.91 -18.06 -6.86
N ALA A 146 63.91 -16.74 -6.65
CA ALA A 146 65.10 -15.90 -6.75
C ALA A 146 66.09 -16.08 -5.58
N GLU A 147 65.62 -16.46 -4.39
CA GLU A 147 66.49 -16.78 -3.24
C GLU A 147 67.03 -18.23 -3.28
N GLY A 148 66.45 -19.10 -4.12
CA GLY A 148 66.84 -20.51 -4.25
C GLY A 148 68.13 -20.76 -5.05
N GLU A 149 68.53 -19.83 -5.94
CA GLU A 149 69.76 -19.98 -6.74
C GLU A 149 71.02 -19.44 -6.06
N GLU A 150 70.91 -18.61 -5.01
CA GLU A 150 72.10 -18.06 -4.31
C GLU A 150 72.70 -18.97 -3.23
N GLN A 151 72.10 -20.12 -2.89
CA GLN A 151 72.64 -21.03 -1.88
C GLN A 151 73.47 -22.22 -2.41
N GLU A 152 73.62 -22.42 -3.73
CA GLU A 152 74.46 -23.51 -4.27
C GLU A 152 75.89 -23.07 -4.66
N GLU A 153 76.25 -21.77 -4.57
CA GLU A 153 77.63 -21.32 -4.90
C GLU A 153 78.56 -21.09 -3.69
N LEU A 154 78.06 -21.14 -2.43
CA LEU A 154 78.89 -20.93 -1.23
C LEU A 154 78.51 -21.82 -0.03
N ALA A 155 78.66 -23.15 -0.13
CA ALA A 155 79.00 -24.06 0.99
C ALA A 155 79.39 -25.47 0.52
#